data_AF-A0A2H3CZP5-F1
#
_entry.id   AF-A0A2H3CZP5-F1
#
_cell.length_a   1.000
_cell.length_b   1.000
_cell.length_c   1.000
_cell.angle_alpha   90.00
_cell.angle_beta   90.00
_cell.angle_gamma   90.00
#
_symmetry.space_group_name_H-M   'P 1'
#
loop_
_entity.id
_entity.type
_entity.pdbx_description
1 polymer ?
#
loop_
_entity_poly.entity_id
_entity_poly.type
_entity_poly.pdbx_seq_one_letter_code
_entity_poly.pdbx_strand_id
1 'polypeptide(L)'
;MSVDHVLEIMPSDESSNHESLKCYEFTLSAFIETGEAESSIKVPLQRSYTGQKPVIPSSLSDTPCAALGVQGVLDRLNATLGTSYTLGTPSLSALLADCIEKKYDFGTAYGHLRRVWNTDDHSNIRDVLHRLEEEDQEMRRQAVVGNKIVNPNLLPRRVWDLYSNRVVPWWIANESDEWPRPISHAWVGEKDRVDVWTLINGKEWPVPIPKDASLDLIRIEMLNLGVDYVWLDVLCLRQKGGPGDHLRAEEWGLDVPTIGGVYAWAAWVVIYLSGLGRPSSLKEGDLESDRGWFRRAWTLQEVGTQRIMAGDTPDAPMHAQPIDDDRNYENEILTRYHKQLESLQGFRDIFCVLADMQNRVSTNPVDKVAGLAFLLFPITIPAYHESESLEDAWTALVNAMGPVMRACFLFLYPGVGLGCKKWRPTWEQVMTEPLPADERCPGFVKRDDETDEDWYEGFCIEKGHVQGLAEGGDHSRCGELVIEDVDGMAHTFKIYVTHQSPIPEDTYTLIGSNRHYLDGTPRHSQYWTFGRRLPEQRFEKCSVFRITGRDEIDRLDNLGVARISRNILV
;
A
#
# COMPACT_ATOMS: atom_id res chain seq x y z
N MET A 1 -22.76 13.88 19.32
CA MET A 1 -23.74 13.43 20.34
C MET A 1 -23.29 12.07 20.80
N SER A 2 -22.79 11.98 22.04
CA SER A 2 -22.36 10.73 22.68
C SER A 2 -23.59 9.95 23.11
N VAL A 3 -23.60 8.63 22.86
CA VAL A 3 -24.52 7.70 23.51
C VAL A 3 -23.71 6.49 23.94
N ASP A 4 -23.29 6.51 25.20
CA ASP A 4 -22.86 5.33 25.95
C ASP A 4 -24.06 4.39 26.16
N HIS A 5 -23.88 3.10 25.87
CA HIS A 5 -24.78 2.06 26.35
C HIS A 5 -23.97 0.98 27.07
N VAL A 6 -24.02 1.08 28.39
CA VAL A 6 -23.67 0.05 29.36
C VAL A 6 -24.73 -1.05 29.26
N LEU A 7 -24.31 -2.26 28.90
CA LEU A 7 -25.15 -3.46 28.99
C LEU A 7 -24.77 -4.23 30.27
N GLU A 8 -25.68 -4.20 31.24
CA GLU A 8 -25.67 -5.04 32.43
C GLU A 8 -25.81 -6.52 32.05
N ILE A 9 -24.93 -7.35 32.61
CA ILE A 9 -24.95 -8.81 32.49
C ILE A 9 -25.81 -9.36 33.64
N MET A 10 -26.85 -10.14 33.32
CA MET A 10 -27.49 -11.06 34.27
C MET A 10 -27.32 -12.51 33.78
N PRO A 11 -27.12 -13.48 34.68
CA PRO A 11 -26.68 -14.83 34.33
C PRO A 11 -27.86 -15.73 33.95
N SER A 12 -27.73 -16.48 32.86
CA SER A 12 -28.61 -17.60 32.53
C SER A 12 -27.93 -18.92 32.86
N ASP A 13 -28.38 -19.55 33.94
CA ASP A 13 -28.15 -20.97 34.23
C ASP A 13 -28.92 -21.80 33.19
N GLU A 14 -28.21 -22.39 32.23
CA GLU A 14 -28.65 -23.60 31.55
C GLU A 14 -27.49 -24.58 31.44
N SER A 15 -27.53 -25.59 32.31
CA SER A 15 -26.69 -26.77 32.27
C SER A 15 -27.01 -27.60 31.03
N SER A 16 -26.14 -27.57 30.02
CA SER A 16 -26.11 -28.57 28.95
C SER A 16 -24.73 -29.21 28.88
N ASN A 17 -24.70 -30.54 28.94
CA ASN A 17 -23.53 -31.41 28.91
C ASN A 17 -22.44 -30.94 27.93
N HIS A 18 -21.36 -30.36 28.46
CA HIS A 18 -20.09 -30.29 27.76
C HIS A 18 -19.46 -31.69 27.78
N GLU A 19 -19.68 -32.47 26.72
CA GLU A 19 -18.65 -33.41 26.28
C GLU A 19 -17.36 -32.60 26.10
N SER A 20 -16.32 -32.98 26.85
CA SER A 20 -15.02 -32.32 26.83
C SER A 20 -14.47 -32.31 25.40
N LEU A 21 -14.57 -31.17 24.71
CA LEU A 21 -13.77 -30.90 23.51
C LEU A 21 -12.31 -31.16 23.88
N LYS A 22 -11.73 -32.24 23.33
CA LYS A 22 -10.29 -32.48 23.43
C LYS A 22 -9.60 -31.24 22.87
N CYS A 23 -9.01 -30.45 23.75
CA CYS A 23 -8.20 -29.31 23.37
C CYS A 23 -6.89 -29.87 22.79
N TYR A 24 -6.83 -30.04 21.47
CA TYR A 24 -5.59 -30.42 20.80
C TYR A 24 -4.63 -29.23 20.83
N GLU A 25 -3.44 -29.46 21.36
CA GLU A 25 -2.35 -28.49 21.37
C GLU A 25 -1.34 -28.89 20.29
N PHE A 26 -1.06 -27.95 19.40
CA PHE A 26 -0.12 -28.11 18.30
C PHE A 26 1.13 -27.30 18.63
N THR A 27 2.28 -27.95 18.50
CA THR A 27 3.58 -27.32 18.76
C THR A 27 4.47 -27.41 17.52
N LEU A 28 5.05 -26.29 17.14
CA LEU A 28 6.18 -26.20 16.23
C LEU A 28 7.40 -25.68 16.99
N SER A 29 8.59 -26.11 16.62
CA SER A 29 9.82 -25.56 17.17
C SER A 29 10.90 -25.42 16.10
N ALA A 30 11.84 -24.50 16.34
CA ALA A 30 12.99 -24.31 15.48
C ALA A 30 13.75 -25.62 15.27
N PHE A 31 13.88 -26.46 16.31
CA PHE A 31 14.56 -27.73 16.18
C PHE A 31 13.83 -28.70 15.24
N ILE A 32 12.50 -28.78 15.32
CA ILE A 32 11.70 -29.64 14.44
C ILE A 32 11.76 -29.16 12.98
N GLU A 33 11.74 -27.84 12.78
CA GLU A 33 11.60 -27.24 11.46
C GLU A 33 12.96 -27.05 10.74
N THR A 34 14.02 -26.67 11.47
CA THR A 34 15.33 -26.34 10.88
C THR A 34 16.47 -27.21 11.41
N GLY A 35 16.25 -27.97 12.48
CA GLY A 35 17.31 -28.73 13.19
C GLY A 35 18.18 -27.87 14.11
N GLU A 36 17.93 -26.55 14.20
CA GLU A 36 18.66 -25.66 15.09
C GLU A 36 18.06 -25.66 16.50
N ALA A 37 18.92 -25.60 17.52
CA ALA A 37 18.45 -25.52 18.90
C ALA A 37 17.74 -24.18 19.15
N GLU A 38 16.63 -24.20 19.90
CA GLU A 38 15.84 -22.99 20.19
C GLU A 38 16.69 -21.91 20.90
N SER A 39 17.67 -22.32 21.70
CA SER A 39 18.59 -21.42 22.40
C SER A 39 19.55 -20.66 21.46
N SER A 40 19.84 -21.16 20.25
CA SER A 40 20.67 -20.45 19.27
C SER A 40 19.89 -19.40 18.47
N ILE A 41 18.55 -19.49 18.46
CA ILE A 41 17.69 -18.52 17.78
C ILE A 41 17.61 -17.24 18.63
N LYS A 42 18.07 -16.13 18.05
CA LYS A 42 18.15 -14.82 18.72
C LYS A 42 16.78 -14.22 19.00
N VAL A 43 15.86 -14.34 18.05
CA VAL A 43 14.49 -13.79 18.14
C VAL A 43 13.64 -14.77 18.95
N PRO A 44 13.15 -14.40 20.15
CA PRO A 44 12.41 -15.33 21.00
C PRO A 44 11.15 -15.90 20.32
N LEU A 45 10.42 -15.07 19.57
CA LEU A 45 9.19 -15.48 18.87
C LEU A 45 9.44 -16.44 17.69
N GLN A 46 10.69 -16.63 17.25
CA GLN A 46 11.05 -17.61 16.21
C GLN A 46 11.38 -19.00 16.78
N ARG A 47 11.46 -19.15 18.11
CA ARG A 47 11.95 -20.38 18.76
C ARG A 47 10.96 -21.53 18.70
N SER A 48 9.72 -21.27 19.08
CA SER A 48 8.67 -22.26 19.13
C SER A 48 7.31 -21.58 19.15
N TYR A 49 6.32 -22.28 18.62
CA TYR A 49 4.91 -21.91 18.69
C TYR A 49 4.17 -23.05 19.35
N THR A 50 3.29 -22.73 20.29
CA THR A 50 2.37 -23.69 20.90
C THR A 50 0.99 -23.05 20.95
N GLY A 51 -0.01 -23.72 20.38
CA GLY A 51 -1.36 -23.18 20.31
C GLY A 51 -2.41 -24.23 19.96
N GLN A 52 -3.67 -23.81 19.94
CA GLN A 52 -4.82 -24.70 19.67
C GLN A 52 -5.17 -24.80 18.19
N LYS A 53 -4.48 -24.02 17.34
CA LYS A 53 -4.74 -24.00 15.90
C LYS A 53 -4.08 -25.22 15.26
N PRO A 54 -4.74 -25.89 14.29
CA PRO A 54 -4.26 -27.14 13.70
C PRO A 54 -3.13 -26.90 12.70
N VAL A 55 -1.97 -26.49 13.22
CA VAL A 55 -0.76 -26.22 12.45
C VAL A 55 0.00 -27.54 12.24
N ILE A 56 0.39 -27.83 11.00
CA ILE A 56 1.15 -29.04 10.67
C ILE A 56 2.65 -28.74 10.49
N PRO A 57 3.55 -29.65 10.91
CA PRO A 57 4.99 -29.47 10.73
C PRO A 57 5.37 -29.58 9.25
N SER A 58 6.46 -28.92 8.83
CA SER A 58 6.84 -28.90 7.41
C SER A 58 7.14 -30.29 6.84
N SER A 59 7.69 -31.20 7.66
CA SER A 59 7.91 -32.59 7.27
C SER A 59 6.60 -33.31 6.86
N LEU A 60 5.48 -33.01 7.53
CA LEU A 60 4.18 -33.53 7.14
C LEU A 60 3.65 -32.80 5.90
N SER A 61 3.75 -31.47 5.85
CA SER A 61 3.35 -30.67 4.69
C SER A 61 4.02 -31.15 3.40
N ASP A 62 5.32 -31.45 3.47
CA ASP A 62 6.17 -31.85 2.35
C ASP A 62 5.94 -33.29 1.89
N THR A 63 5.15 -34.08 2.63
CA THR A 63 4.88 -35.46 2.28
C THR A 63 3.96 -35.53 1.04
N PRO A 64 4.38 -36.15 -0.07
CA PRO A 64 3.53 -36.29 -1.25
C PRO A 64 2.25 -37.08 -0.93
N CYS A 65 1.07 -36.61 -1.36
CA CYS A 65 -0.19 -37.34 -1.16
C CYS A 65 -0.14 -38.75 -1.76
N ALA A 66 0.57 -38.92 -2.88
CA ALA A 66 0.79 -40.22 -3.51
C ALA A 66 1.51 -41.22 -2.59
N ALA A 67 2.39 -40.76 -1.70
CA ALA A 67 3.10 -41.62 -0.75
C ALA A 67 2.21 -42.06 0.42
N LEU A 68 1.19 -41.26 0.76
CA LEU A 68 0.20 -41.58 1.79
C LEU A 68 -0.92 -42.48 1.25
N GLY A 69 -1.27 -42.32 -0.03
CA GLY A 69 -2.47 -42.91 -0.63
C GLY A 69 -3.75 -42.26 -0.09
N VAL A 70 -4.88 -42.58 -0.73
CA VAL A 70 -6.20 -41.96 -0.39
C VAL A 70 -6.55 -42.12 1.09
N GLN A 71 -6.37 -43.33 1.63
CA GLN A 71 -6.63 -43.60 3.05
C GLN A 71 -5.66 -42.84 3.96
N GLY A 72 -4.37 -42.80 3.63
CA GLY A 72 -3.39 -42.10 4.47
C GLY A 72 -3.61 -40.59 4.48
N VAL A 73 -4.03 -39.98 3.38
CA VAL A 73 -4.42 -38.56 3.35
C VAL A 73 -5.63 -38.32 4.25
N LEU A 74 -6.67 -39.16 4.15
CA LEU A 74 -7.85 -39.07 5.01
C LEU A 74 -7.48 -39.18 6.50
N ASP A 75 -6.66 -40.17 6.86
CA ASP A 75 -6.25 -40.42 8.24
C ASP A 75 -5.50 -39.21 8.82
N ARG A 76 -4.63 -38.58 8.03
CA ARG A 76 -3.90 -37.37 8.43
C ARG A 76 -4.82 -36.16 8.57
N LEU A 77 -5.77 -35.97 7.65
CA LEU A 77 -6.76 -34.90 7.75
C LEU A 77 -7.63 -35.06 9.00
N ASN A 78 -8.16 -36.27 9.22
CA ASN A 78 -8.92 -36.63 10.42
C ASN A 78 -8.13 -36.36 11.71
N ALA A 79 -6.87 -36.80 11.76
CA ALA A 79 -6.01 -36.60 12.92
C ALA A 79 -5.73 -35.12 13.21
N THR A 80 -5.45 -34.33 12.17
CA THR A 80 -5.14 -32.90 12.30
C THR A 80 -6.37 -32.06 12.63
N LEU A 81 -7.53 -32.38 12.04
CA LEU A 81 -8.76 -31.60 12.17
C LEU A 81 -9.71 -32.13 13.25
N GLY A 82 -9.32 -33.20 13.96
CA GLY A 82 -10.13 -33.80 15.02
C GLY A 82 -11.44 -34.43 14.51
N THR A 83 -11.43 -34.92 13.27
CA THR A 83 -12.61 -35.54 12.63
C THR A 83 -12.45 -37.06 12.52
N SER A 84 -13.53 -37.76 12.19
CA SER A 84 -13.56 -39.23 12.08
C SER A 84 -14.25 -39.69 10.79
N TYR A 85 -14.07 -38.96 9.70
CA TYR A 85 -14.67 -39.30 8.41
C TYR A 85 -14.09 -40.61 7.86
N THR A 86 -14.87 -41.30 7.02
CA THR A 86 -14.44 -42.55 6.39
C THR A 86 -14.48 -42.41 4.88
N LEU A 87 -13.85 -43.32 4.14
CA LEU A 87 -13.98 -43.34 2.68
C LEU A 87 -15.41 -43.66 2.20
N GLY A 88 -16.30 -44.08 3.10
CA GLY A 88 -17.73 -44.20 2.83
C GLY A 88 -18.49 -42.87 2.87
N THR A 89 -17.88 -41.80 3.36
CA THR A 89 -18.45 -40.45 3.28
C THR A 89 -18.53 -40.03 1.81
N PRO A 90 -19.72 -39.59 1.32
CA PRO A 90 -19.89 -39.22 -0.08
C PRO A 90 -18.82 -38.26 -0.59
N SER A 91 -18.35 -38.50 -1.82
CA SER A 91 -17.38 -37.67 -2.56
C SER A 91 -15.96 -37.53 -1.98
N LEU A 92 -15.70 -37.88 -0.70
CA LEU A 92 -14.36 -37.74 -0.10
C LEU A 92 -13.30 -38.61 -0.78
N SER A 93 -13.60 -39.87 -1.09
CA SER A 93 -12.62 -40.75 -1.74
C SER A 93 -12.20 -40.21 -3.12
N ALA A 94 -13.13 -39.65 -3.89
CA ALA A 94 -12.85 -39.07 -5.21
C ALA A 94 -12.08 -37.74 -5.08
N LEU A 95 -12.44 -36.92 -4.10
CA LEU A 95 -11.73 -35.67 -3.80
C LEU A 95 -10.28 -35.90 -3.39
N LEU A 96 -10.02 -36.87 -2.52
CA LEU A 96 -8.66 -37.20 -2.08
C LEU A 96 -7.84 -37.89 -3.18
N ALA A 97 -8.48 -38.68 -4.05
CA ALA A 97 -7.83 -39.22 -5.24
C ALA A 97 -7.40 -38.11 -6.22
N ASP A 98 -8.22 -37.06 -6.38
CA ASP A 98 -7.93 -35.88 -7.20
C ASP A 98 -6.67 -35.14 -6.72
N CYS A 99 -6.48 -35.00 -5.40
CA CYS A 99 -5.25 -34.43 -4.83
C CYS A 99 -4.00 -35.24 -5.22
N ILE A 100 -4.11 -36.57 -5.28
CA ILE A 100 -3.00 -37.44 -5.69
C ILE A 100 -2.74 -37.29 -7.19
N GLU A 101 -3.78 -37.26 -8.01
CA GLU A 101 -3.68 -37.08 -9.47
C GLU A 101 -3.04 -35.74 -9.83
N LYS A 102 -3.42 -34.67 -9.12
CA LYS A 102 -2.81 -33.33 -9.21
C LYS A 102 -1.40 -33.24 -8.62
N LYS A 103 -0.87 -34.34 -8.09
CA LYS A 103 0.48 -34.45 -7.48
C LYS A 103 0.68 -33.50 -6.31
N TYR A 104 -0.37 -33.24 -5.54
CA TYR A 104 -0.27 -32.43 -4.34
C TYR A 104 0.58 -33.13 -3.28
N ASP A 105 1.30 -32.33 -2.51
CA ASP A 105 1.74 -32.72 -1.19
C ASP A 105 0.63 -32.53 -0.16
N PHE A 106 0.83 -33.09 1.03
CA PHE A 106 -0.17 -33.05 2.07
C PHE A 106 -0.46 -31.61 2.53
N GLY A 107 0.54 -30.73 2.54
CA GLY A 107 0.36 -29.31 2.86
C GLY A 107 -0.61 -28.64 1.89
N THR A 108 -0.47 -28.88 0.59
CA THR A 108 -1.33 -28.31 -0.45
C THR A 108 -2.75 -28.86 -0.30
N ALA A 109 -2.90 -30.17 -0.16
CA ALA A 109 -4.22 -30.77 0.08
C ALA A 109 -4.87 -30.23 1.37
N TYR A 110 -4.10 -30.09 2.44
CA TYR A 110 -4.55 -29.55 3.71
C TYR A 110 -4.99 -28.09 3.59
N GLY A 111 -4.20 -27.22 2.95
CA GLY A 111 -4.53 -25.81 2.74
C GLY A 111 -5.81 -25.63 1.92
N HIS A 112 -6.00 -26.45 0.88
CA HIS A 112 -7.21 -26.43 0.04
C HIS A 112 -8.46 -26.93 0.77
N LEU A 113 -8.31 -27.96 1.61
CA LEU A 113 -9.45 -28.66 2.19
C LEU A 113 -9.82 -28.18 3.58
N ARG A 114 -8.87 -27.62 4.36
CA ARG A 114 -9.05 -27.29 5.79
C ARG A 114 -10.35 -26.53 6.07
N ARG A 115 -10.65 -25.50 5.29
CA ARG A 115 -11.80 -24.63 5.57
C ARG A 115 -13.14 -25.30 5.25
N VAL A 116 -13.20 -26.04 4.15
CA VAL A 116 -14.41 -26.72 3.68
C VAL A 116 -14.59 -28.11 4.30
N TRP A 117 -13.63 -28.59 5.11
CA TRP A 117 -13.59 -29.95 5.63
C TRP A 117 -14.77 -30.29 6.56
N ASN A 118 -15.17 -29.33 7.41
CA ASN A 118 -16.23 -29.50 8.39
C ASN A 118 -17.61 -29.03 7.89
N THR A 119 -17.78 -28.86 6.57
CA THR A 119 -19.07 -28.52 6.01
C THR A 119 -20.05 -29.70 6.15
N ASP A 120 -21.34 -29.39 6.36
CA ASP A 120 -22.39 -30.40 6.52
C ASP A 120 -22.63 -31.24 5.24
N ASP A 121 -22.13 -30.78 4.09
CA ASP A 121 -22.31 -31.41 2.78
C ASP A 121 -20.97 -31.62 2.04
N HIS A 122 -20.29 -32.73 2.37
CA HIS A 122 -19.05 -33.14 1.69
C HIS A 122 -19.23 -33.40 0.18
N SER A 123 -20.46 -33.63 -0.28
CA SER A 123 -20.73 -33.89 -1.69
C SER A 123 -20.53 -32.65 -2.57
N ASN A 124 -20.65 -31.46 -1.98
CA ASN A 124 -20.57 -30.16 -2.65
C ASN A 124 -19.16 -29.52 -2.61
N ILE A 125 -18.20 -30.09 -1.87
CA ILE A 125 -16.86 -29.47 -1.70
C ILE A 125 -16.18 -29.17 -3.04
N ARG A 126 -16.24 -30.11 -3.99
CA ARG A 126 -15.63 -29.94 -5.31
C ARG A 126 -16.26 -28.78 -6.08
N ASP A 127 -17.59 -28.71 -6.06
CA ASP A 127 -18.35 -27.69 -6.80
C ASP A 127 -18.16 -26.31 -6.17
N VAL A 128 -18.08 -26.22 -4.84
CA VAL A 128 -17.73 -24.98 -4.12
C VAL A 128 -16.35 -24.48 -4.53
N LEU A 129 -15.32 -25.34 -4.50
CA LEU A 129 -13.96 -24.95 -4.87
C LEU A 129 -13.89 -24.49 -6.34
N HIS A 130 -14.56 -25.20 -7.25
CA HIS A 130 -14.62 -24.82 -8.66
C HIS A 130 -15.27 -23.46 -8.87
N ARG A 131 -16.41 -23.22 -8.20
CA ARG A 131 -17.11 -21.93 -8.29
C ARG A 131 -16.25 -20.77 -7.79
N LEU A 132 -15.58 -20.94 -6.65
CA LEU A 132 -14.71 -19.89 -6.08
C LEU A 132 -13.51 -19.58 -7.00
N GLU A 133 -12.94 -20.60 -7.63
CA GLU A 133 -11.88 -20.43 -8.62
C GLU A 133 -12.38 -19.66 -9.85
N GLU A 134 -13.54 -20.02 -10.40
CA GLU A 134 -14.15 -19.33 -11.54
C GLU A 134 -14.48 -17.86 -11.22
N GLU A 135 -15.00 -17.59 -10.01
CA GLU A 135 -15.31 -16.25 -9.53
C GLU A 135 -14.06 -15.38 -9.40
N ASP A 136 -12.95 -15.88 -8.83
CA ASP A 136 -11.68 -15.14 -8.76
C ASP A 136 -11.10 -14.88 -10.15
N GLN A 137 -11.14 -15.87 -11.04
CA GLN A 137 -10.66 -15.69 -12.41
C GLN A 137 -11.47 -14.64 -13.16
N GLU A 138 -12.80 -14.64 -13.01
CA GLU A 138 -13.66 -13.63 -13.64
C GLU A 138 -13.44 -12.25 -13.05
N MET A 139 -13.31 -12.14 -11.72
CA MET A 139 -12.99 -10.88 -11.04
C MET A 139 -11.69 -10.27 -11.59
N ARG A 140 -10.64 -11.08 -11.76
CA ARG A 140 -9.35 -10.61 -12.28
C ARG A 140 -9.42 -10.21 -13.75
N ARG A 141 -10.19 -10.93 -14.58
CA ARG A 141 -10.42 -10.56 -15.98
C ARG A 141 -11.16 -9.22 -16.08
N GLN A 142 -12.19 -9.01 -15.27
CA GLN A 142 -12.98 -7.77 -15.28
C GLN A 142 -12.25 -6.58 -14.66
N ALA A 143 -11.26 -6.81 -13.80
CA ALA A 143 -10.51 -5.75 -13.16
C ALA A 143 -9.56 -5.00 -14.09
N VAL A 144 -9.27 -5.53 -15.28
CA VAL A 144 -8.38 -4.90 -16.27
C VAL A 144 -9.16 -4.49 -17.52
N VAL A 145 -9.14 -3.21 -17.85
CA VAL A 145 -9.74 -2.65 -19.08
C VAL A 145 -8.68 -1.85 -19.82
N GLY A 146 -8.24 -2.36 -20.98
CA GLY A 146 -7.11 -1.78 -21.70
C GLY A 146 -5.83 -1.86 -20.87
N ASN A 147 -5.16 -0.73 -20.64
CA ASN A 147 -3.95 -0.64 -19.79
C ASN A 147 -4.24 -0.11 -18.38
N LYS A 148 -5.49 -0.24 -17.90
CA LYS A 148 -5.95 0.28 -16.61
C LYS A 148 -6.59 -0.83 -15.77
N ILE A 149 -6.30 -0.79 -14.48
CA ILE A 149 -6.94 -1.57 -13.44
C ILE A 149 -8.10 -0.76 -12.89
N VAL A 150 -9.32 -1.16 -13.25
CA VAL A 150 -10.56 -0.44 -12.89
C VAL A 150 -11.06 -0.79 -11.49
N ASN A 151 -10.55 -1.88 -10.90
CA ASN A 151 -10.78 -2.25 -9.50
C ASN A 151 -9.45 -2.27 -8.72
N PRO A 152 -9.06 -1.15 -8.08
CA PRO A 152 -7.86 -1.09 -7.23
C PRO A 152 -7.92 -2.00 -6.00
N ASN A 153 -9.12 -2.37 -5.54
CA ASN A 153 -9.33 -3.15 -4.31
C ASN A 153 -9.36 -4.65 -4.58
N LEU A 154 -8.55 -5.10 -5.53
CA LEU A 154 -8.38 -6.52 -5.82
C LEU A 154 -7.70 -7.22 -4.65
N LEU A 155 -8.24 -8.39 -4.31
CA LEU A 155 -7.63 -9.27 -3.34
C LEU A 155 -6.34 -9.90 -3.92
N PRO A 156 -5.33 -10.16 -3.08
CA PRO A 156 -4.08 -10.76 -3.56
C PRO A 156 -4.36 -12.11 -4.22
N ARG A 157 -3.62 -12.44 -5.28
CA ARG A 157 -3.79 -13.72 -5.99
C ARG A 157 -3.49 -14.92 -5.11
N ARG A 158 -2.47 -14.81 -4.28
CA ARG A 158 -1.94 -15.87 -3.44
C ARG A 158 -1.58 -15.32 -2.07
N VAL A 159 -1.65 -16.18 -1.08
CA VAL A 159 -1.19 -15.94 0.29
C VAL A 159 -0.45 -17.15 0.81
N TRP A 160 0.44 -16.94 1.76
CA TRP A 160 1.06 -18.01 2.53
C TRP A 160 0.16 -18.40 3.69
N ASP A 161 -0.41 -19.59 3.62
CA ASP A 161 -1.16 -20.22 4.71
C ASP A 161 -0.18 -20.83 5.72
N LEU A 162 -0.10 -20.22 6.91
CA LEU A 162 0.87 -20.60 7.92
C LEU A 162 0.55 -21.96 8.55
N TYR A 163 -0.69 -22.45 8.47
CA TYR A 163 -0.98 -23.74 9.10
C TYR A 163 -0.55 -24.89 8.21
N SER A 164 -0.69 -24.76 6.88
CA SER A 164 -0.25 -25.75 5.90
C SER A 164 1.21 -25.60 5.46
N ASN A 165 1.82 -24.44 5.72
CA ASN A 165 3.10 -24.03 5.14
C ASN A 165 3.10 -24.02 3.61
N ARG A 166 2.01 -23.56 2.99
CA ARG A 166 1.90 -23.46 1.53
C ARG A 166 1.35 -22.12 1.10
N VAL A 167 1.84 -21.67 -0.05
CA VAL A 167 1.25 -20.57 -0.80
C VAL A 167 0.02 -21.14 -1.50
N VAL A 168 -1.15 -20.60 -1.16
CA VAL A 168 -2.45 -21.01 -1.69
C VAL A 168 -3.14 -19.81 -2.35
N PRO A 169 -4.00 -20.03 -3.35
CA PRO A 169 -4.88 -18.98 -3.87
C PRO A 169 -5.74 -18.35 -2.76
N TRP A 170 -5.91 -17.02 -2.79
CA TRP A 170 -6.66 -16.32 -1.74
C TRP A 170 -8.15 -16.71 -1.70
N TRP A 171 -8.75 -17.07 -2.84
CA TRP A 171 -10.15 -17.48 -2.89
C TRP A 171 -10.46 -18.73 -2.03
N ILE A 172 -9.44 -19.53 -1.69
CA ILE A 172 -9.56 -20.65 -0.73
C ILE A 172 -9.63 -20.16 0.72
N ALA A 173 -9.05 -18.99 0.98
CA ALA A 173 -8.97 -18.36 2.30
C ALA A 173 -10.08 -17.31 2.55
N ASN A 174 -10.92 -17.00 1.56
CA ASN A 174 -11.78 -15.82 1.57
C ASN A 174 -13.23 -16.09 2.03
N GLU A 175 -13.42 -16.51 3.29
CA GLU A 175 -14.74 -16.45 3.98
C GLU A 175 -14.73 -15.51 5.19
N SER A 176 -13.54 -15.12 5.68
CA SER A 176 -13.38 -14.15 6.76
C SER A 176 -13.12 -12.77 6.16
N ASP A 177 -13.80 -11.73 6.64
CA ASP A 177 -13.52 -10.31 6.31
C ASP A 177 -12.10 -9.84 6.72
N GLU A 178 -11.25 -10.75 7.18
CA GLU A 178 -9.88 -10.49 7.61
C GLU A 178 -8.90 -10.59 6.42
N TRP A 179 -8.34 -9.43 6.06
CA TRP A 179 -7.25 -9.31 5.11
C TRP A 179 -6.00 -10.08 5.57
N PRO A 180 -5.22 -10.69 4.65
CA PRO A 180 -3.99 -11.36 5.02
C PRO A 180 -3.01 -10.36 5.62
N ARG A 181 -2.16 -10.82 6.54
CA ARG A 181 -1.16 -9.98 7.20
C ARG A 181 0.04 -9.78 6.27
N PRO A 182 0.30 -8.58 5.73
CA PRO A 182 1.44 -8.40 4.86
C PRO A 182 2.73 -8.22 5.66
N ILE A 183 3.83 -8.71 5.10
CA ILE A 183 5.18 -8.50 5.62
C ILE A 183 5.89 -7.48 4.71
N SER A 184 6.39 -6.40 5.30
CA SER A 184 7.36 -5.50 4.65
C SER A 184 8.74 -5.77 5.23
N HIS A 185 9.79 -5.65 4.40
CA HIS A 185 11.15 -5.95 4.87
C HIS A 185 12.22 -5.16 4.13
N ALA A 186 13.39 -4.98 4.73
CA ALA A 186 14.53 -4.38 4.05
C ALA A 186 15.12 -5.33 2.99
N TRP A 187 15.89 -4.76 2.05
CA TRP A 187 16.68 -5.56 1.14
C TRP A 187 17.97 -6.02 1.80
N VAL A 188 18.43 -7.19 1.34
CA VAL A 188 19.74 -7.71 1.67
C VAL A 188 20.52 -7.85 0.38
N GLY A 189 21.83 -7.62 0.45
CA GLY A 189 22.69 -7.67 -0.73
C GLY A 189 22.69 -9.02 -1.41
N GLU A 190 22.90 -9.04 -2.72
CA GLU A 190 22.99 -10.28 -3.49
C GLU A 190 24.01 -11.28 -2.90
N LYS A 191 25.13 -10.78 -2.36
CA LYS A 191 26.15 -11.61 -1.68
C LYS A 191 25.67 -12.21 -0.36
N ASP A 192 24.68 -11.59 0.28
CA ASP A 192 24.14 -11.95 1.59
C ASP A 192 22.74 -12.58 1.48
N ARG A 193 22.23 -12.75 0.26
CA ARG A 193 20.98 -13.44 -0.04
C ARG A 193 21.25 -14.80 -0.68
N VAL A 194 20.26 -15.68 -0.58
CA VAL A 194 20.19 -16.96 -1.29
C VAL A 194 18.81 -17.09 -1.94
N ASP A 195 18.80 -17.64 -3.15
CA ASP A 195 17.59 -17.91 -3.92
C ASP A 195 17.16 -19.35 -3.63
N VAL A 196 16.16 -19.53 -2.74
CA VAL A 196 15.76 -20.83 -2.19
C VAL A 196 14.64 -21.46 -3.01
N TRP A 197 14.83 -22.71 -3.43
CA TRP A 197 13.77 -23.53 -4.03
C TRP A 197 13.02 -24.29 -2.94
N THR A 198 11.83 -23.82 -2.60
CA THR A 198 11.03 -24.36 -1.49
C THR A 198 9.73 -24.99 -1.97
N LEU A 199 9.24 -26.01 -1.25
CA LEU A 199 7.90 -26.56 -1.49
C LEU A 199 6.79 -25.61 -1.01
N ILE A 200 7.12 -24.58 -0.22
CA ILE A 200 6.15 -23.58 0.25
C ILE A 200 5.40 -22.93 -0.92
N ASN A 201 6.10 -22.55 -1.99
CA ASN A 201 5.49 -22.03 -3.23
C ASN A 201 5.45 -23.09 -4.35
N GLY A 202 5.46 -24.38 -4.00
CA GLY A 202 5.44 -25.48 -4.97
C GLY A 202 6.69 -25.59 -5.86
N LYS A 203 7.80 -24.93 -5.50
CA LYS A 203 8.99 -24.76 -6.34
C LYS A 203 8.68 -24.12 -7.70
N GLU A 204 7.68 -23.25 -7.74
CA GLU A 204 7.32 -22.55 -8.98
C GLU A 204 8.28 -21.43 -9.35
N TRP A 205 9.00 -20.87 -8.37
CA TRP A 205 10.08 -19.90 -8.56
C TRP A 205 11.02 -19.90 -7.35
N PRO A 206 12.28 -19.46 -7.51
CA PRO A 206 13.19 -19.29 -6.38
C PRO A 206 12.78 -18.09 -5.50
N VAL A 207 12.91 -18.25 -4.18
CA VAL A 207 12.53 -17.23 -3.19
C VAL A 207 13.80 -16.56 -2.65
N PRO A 208 14.05 -15.27 -2.96
CA PRO A 208 15.22 -14.56 -2.45
C PRO A 208 15.05 -14.22 -0.97
N ILE A 209 15.86 -14.81 -0.10
CA ILE A 209 15.90 -14.51 1.35
C ILE A 209 17.32 -14.29 1.84
N PRO A 210 17.55 -13.65 3.00
CA PRO A 210 18.87 -13.57 3.61
C PRO A 210 19.46 -14.96 3.91
N LYS A 211 20.77 -15.14 3.74
CA LYS A 211 21.47 -16.43 3.96
C LYS A 211 21.35 -16.97 5.38
N ASP A 212 21.15 -16.08 6.33
CA ASP A 212 21.02 -16.32 7.77
C ASP A 212 19.56 -16.29 8.25
N ALA A 213 18.59 -16.30 7.32
CA ALA A 213 17.17 -16.38 7.62
C ALA A 213 16.58 -17.73 7.18
N SER A 214 15.44 -18.09 7.79
CA SER A 214 14.67 -19.27 7.44
C SER A 214 13.20 -18.91 7.33
N LEU A 215 12.54 -19.38 6.27
CA LEU A 215 11.09 -19.23 6.10
C LEU A 215 10.34 -19.93 7.24
N ASP A 216 10.81 -21.08 7.73
CA ASP A 216 10.12 -21.78 8.81
C ASP A 216 10.25 -21.05 10.16
N LEU A 217 11.36 -20.35 10.40
CA LEU A 217 11.49 -19.47 11.57
C LEU A 217 10.56 -18.25 11.46
N ILE A 218 10.47 -17.63 10.29
CA ILE A 218 9.51 -16.54 10.02
C ILE A 218 8.09 -17.02 10.26
N ARG A 219 7.74 -18.23 9.79
CA ARG A 219 6.44 -18.85 10.01
C ARG A 219 6.12 -19.00 11.49
N ILE A 220 7.06 -19.50 12.31
CA ILE A 220 6.88 -19.63 13.76
C ILE A 220 6.62 -18.26 14.40
N GLU A 221 7.38 -17.23 13.99
CA GLU A 221 7.17 -15.86 14.47
C GLU A 221 5.77 -15.34 14.13
N MET A 222 5.32 -15.53 12.89
CA MET A 222 4.00 -15.06 12.47
C MET A 222 2.87 -15.81 13.18
N LEU A 223 3.02 -17.11 13.44
CA LEU A 223 2.06 -17.89 14.22
C LEU A 223 1.98 -17.39 15.67
N ASN A 224 3.11 -17.03 16.29
CA ASN A 224 3.13 -16.42 17.63
C ASN A 224 2.49 -15.03 17.66
N LEU A 225 2.46 -14.32 16.54
CA LEU A 225 1.69 -13.07 16.38
C LEU A 225 0.19 -13.33 16.11
N GLY A 226 -0.27 -14.59 16.16
CA GLY A 226 -1.66 -14.97 15.96
C GLY A 226 -2.12 -14.87 14.51
N VAL A 227 -1.21 -14.98 13.55
CA VAL A 227 -1.51 -14.86 12.13
C VAL A 227 -1.83 -16.23 11.52
N ASP A 228 -2.85 -16.26 10.65
CA ASP A 228 -3.26 -17.45 9.90
C ASP A 228 -2.72 -17.42 8.47
N TYR A 229 -2.87 -16.26 7.81
CA TYR A 229 -2.46 -16.03 6.43
C TYR A 229 -1.57 -14.79 6.32
N VAL A 230 -0.46 -14.96 5.60
CA VAL A 230 0.52 -13.91 5.36
C VAL A 230 0.58 -13.58 3.88
N TRP A 231 0.73 -12.30 3.55
CA TRP A 231 1.18 -11.89 2.23
C TRP A 231 2.65 -11.48 2.30
N LEU A 232 3.50 -12.20 1.56
CA LEU A 232 4.92 -11.93 1.45
C LEU A 232 5.26 -11.90 -0.04
N ASP A 233 5.68 -10.74 -0.55
CA ASP A 233 5.95 -10.48 -1.97
C ASP A 233 6.79 -11.57 -2.64
N VAL A 234 7.90 -11.97 -2.03
CA VAL A 234 8.82 -12.99 -2.57
C VAL A 234 8.20 -14.40 -2.65
N LEU A 235 7.16 -14.67 -1.86
CA LEU A 235 6.41 -15.94 -1.86
C LEU A 235 5.09 -15.89 -2.64
N CYS A 236 4.42 -14.74 -2.66
CA CYS A 236 3.05 -14.60 -3.17
C CYS A 236 3.00 -14.02 -4.58
N LEU A 237 4.08 -13.37 -5.02
CA LEU A 237 4.27 -12.93 -6.40
C LEU A 237 5.26 -13.84 -7.10
N ARG A 238 4.94 -14.20 -8.35
CA ARG A 238 5.80 -15.01 -9.19
C ARG A 238 7.12 -14.29 -9.44
N GLN A 239 8.24 -14.93 -9.11
CA GLN A 239 9.58 -14.38 -9.31
C GLN A 239 10.23 -14.92 -10.59
N LYS A 240 11.30 -14.24 -11.03
CA LYS A 240 12.08 -14.63 -12.20
C LYS A 240 12.79 -15.98 -12.01
N GLY A 241 12.92 -16.76 -13.08
CA GLY A 241 13.77 -17.97 -13.12
C GLY A 241 13.05 -19.28 -12.73
N GLY A 242 11.72 -19.24 -12.60
CA GLY A 242 10.86 -20.39 -12.36
C GLY A 242 10.27 -21.05 -13.62
N PRO A 243 9.72 -22.28 -13.54
CA PRO A 243 9.00 -22.90 -14.66
C PRO A 243 7.84 -22.05 -15.22
N GLY A 244 7.23 -21.22 -14.38
CA GLY A 244 6.12 -20.32 -14.75
C GLY A 244 6.52 -18.93 -15.21
N ASP A 245 7.81 -18.62 -15.42
CA ASP A 245 8.27 -17.24 -15.70
C ASP A 245 7.59 -16.57 -16.91
N HIS A 246 7.09 -17.36 -17.87
CA HIS A 246 6.31 -16.87 -19.01
C HIS A 246 4.99 -16.19 -18.62
N LEU A 247 4.39 -16.53 -17.46
CA LEU A 247 3.18 -15.91 -16.92
C LEU A 247 3.49 -14.65 -16.09
N ARG A 248 4.76 -14.42 -15.75
CA ARG A 248 5.16 -13.38 -14.79
C ARG A 248 4.74 -11.99 -15.26
N ALA A 249 4.96 -11.66 -16.53
CA ALA A 249 4.62 -10.34 -17.06
C ALA A 249 3.10 -10.06 -16.99
N GLU A 250 2.28 -11.05 -17.32
CA GLU A 250 0.82 -10.94 -17.24
C GLU A 250 0.33 -10.83 -15.80
N GLU A 251 0.81 -11.71 -14.91
CA GLU A 251 0.49 -11.64 -13.48
C GLU A 251 0.92 -10.30 -12.88
N TRP A 252 2.13 -9.82 -13.20
CA TRP A 252 2.67 -8.56 -12.66
C TRP A 252 1.92 -7.33 -13.18
N GLY A 253 1.44 -7.36 -14.42
CA GLY A 253 0.65 -6.26 -14.98
C GLY A 253 -0.57 -5.91 -14.13
N LEU A 254 -1.12 -6.89 -13.42
CA LEU A 254 -2.24 -6.73 -12.48
C LEU A 254 -1.78 -6.66 -11.02
N ASP A 255 -1.00 -7.66 -10.58
CA ASP A 255 -0.78 -7.91 -9.16
C ASP A 255 0.21 -6.89 -8.55
N VAL A 256 1.23 -6.45 -9.29
CA VAL A 256 2.24 -5.49 -8.80
C VAL A 256 1.65 -4.10 -8.51
N PRO A 257 0.86 -3.49 -9.42
CA PRO A 257 0.17 -2.23 -9.12
C PRO A 257 -0.76 -2.31 -7.91
N THR A 258 -1.36 -3.48 -7.63
CA THR A 258 -2.33 -3.67 -6.54
C THR A 258 -1.71 -3.97 -5.18
N ILE A 259 -0.38 -4.12 -5.08
CA ILE A 259 0.33 -4.44 -3.83
C ILE A 259 -0.06 -3.49 -2.70
N GLY A 260 -0.11 -2.18 -2.97
CA GLY A 260 -0.42 -1.18 -1.96
C GLY A 260 -1.78 -1.41 -1.28
N GLY A 261 -2.74 -2.04 -1.96
CA GLY A 261 -4.04 -2.40 -1.40
C GLY A 261 -3.92 -3.43 -0.28
N VAL A 262 -3.02 -4.40 -0.43
CA VAL A 262 -2.75 -5.41 0.61
C VAL A 262 -2.27 -4.74 1.90
N TYR A 263 -1.42 -3.72 1.80
CA TYR A 263 -0.89 -3.00 2.96
C TYR A 263 -1.84 -1.93 3.51
N ALA A 264 -2.61 -1.27 2.65
CA ALA A 264 -3.53 -0.21 3.05
C ALA A 264 -4.75 -0.77 3.82
N TRP A 265 -5.26 -1.93 3.40
CA TRP A 265 -6.46 -2.53 3.97
C TRP A 265 -6.18 -3.54 5.09
N ALA A 266 -4.93 -3.98 5.25
CA ALA A 266 -4.55 -4.80 6.39
C ALA A 266 -4.61 -4.00 7.70
N ALA A 267 -5.20 -4.60 8.74
CA ALA A 267 -5.28 -3.98 10.06
C ALA A 267 -3.89 -3.71 10.67
N TRP A 268 -2.91 -4.59 10.39
CA TRP A 268 -1.53 -4.50 10.88
C TRP A 268 -0.57 -4.91 9.77
N VAL A 269 0.59 -4.27 9.69
CA VAL A 269 1.71 -4.67 8.83
C VAL A 269 2.87 -5.12 9.71
N VAL A 270 3.48 -6.25 9.35
CA VAL A 270 4.67 -6.77 10.04
C VAL A 270 5.91 -6.27 9.30
N ILE A 271 6.86 -5.65 10.00
CA ILE A 271 8.01 -4.97 9.39
C ILE A 271 9.33 -5.54 9.90
N TYR A 272 10.15 -6.08 9.00
CA TYR A 272 11.55 -6.45 9.26
C TYR A 272 12.51 -5.37 8.76
N LEU A 273 12.89 -4.43 9.63
CA LEU A 273 13.75 -3.30 9.28
C LEU A 273 15.19 -3.69 8.92
N SER A 274 15.70 -4.80 9.47
CA SER A 274 17.08 -5.28 9.26
C SER A 274 17.20 -6.36 8.16
N GLY A 275 16.09 -6.65 7.47
CA GLY A 275 15.99 -7.70 6.45
C GLY A 275 15.10 -8.85 6.90
N LEU A 276 14.42 -9.49 5.94
CA LEU A 276 13.40 -10.51 6.17
C LEU A 276 13.90 -11.63 7.11
N GLY A 277 13.17 -11.88 8.21
CA GLY A 277 13.47 -12.93 9.18
C GLY A 277 14.67 -12.68 10.09
N ARG A 278 15.37 -11.54 9.95
CA ARG A 278 16.53 -11.22 10.78
C ARG A 278 16.14 -10.58 12.10
N PRO A 279 16.97 -10.74 13.16
CA PRO A 279 16.84 -9.96 14.37
C PRO A 279 16.93 -8.45 14.09
N SER A 280 16.07 -7.69 14.75
CA SER A 280 16.08 -6.24 14.75
C SER A 280 17.41 -5.74 15.32
N SER A 281 18.15 -5.04 14.47
CA SER A 281 19.45 -4.48 14.81
C SER A 281 19.66 -3.17 14.06
N LEU A 282 20.44 -2.26 14.65
CA LEU A 282 20.78 -0.96 14.09
C LEU A 282 22.29 -0.79 14.13
N LYS A 283 22.91 -0.73 12.95
CA LYS A 283 24.34 -0.47 12.78
C LYS A 283 24.56 0.86 12.08
N GLU A 284 25.75 1.41 12.25
CA GLU A 284 26.16 2.62 11.56
C GLU A 284 26.03 2.45 10.04
N GLY A 285 25.39 3.42 9.38
CA GLY A 285 25.12 3.40 7.94
C GLY A 285 23.84 2.67 7.51
N ASP A 286 23.16 1.92 8.40
CA ASP A 286 21.95 1.17 8.01
C ASP A 286 20.81 2.09 7.52
N LEU A 287 20.66 3.28 8.13
CA LEU A 287 19.62 4.25 7.75
C LEU A 287 19.88 4.92 6.39
N GLU A 288 21.13 5.01 5.96
CA GLU A 288 21.54 5.62 4.68
C GLU A 288 21.71 4.60 3.56
N SER A 289 21.82 3.32 3.91
CA SER A 289 21.99 2.24 2.96
C SER A 289 20.82 2.22 1.98
N ASP A 290 21.12 2.23 0.68
CA ASP A 290 20.10 2.09 -0.38
C ASP A 290 19.30 0.78 -0.29
N ARG A 291 19.76 -0.17 0.55
CA ARG A 291 19.06 -1.42 0.87
C ARG A 291 18.22 -1.35 2.14
N GLY A 292 18.41 -0.32 2.95
CA GLY A 292 17.68 -0.06 4.18
C GLY A 292 16.18 0.14 3.91
N TRP A 293 15.35 -0.25 4.88
CA TRP A 293 13.90 -0.20 4.73
C TRP A 293 13.38 1.21 4.40
N PHE A 294 13.91 2.26 5.06
CA PHE A 294 13.53 3.66 4.83
C PHE A 294 14.01 4.23 3.48
N ARG A 295 14.82 3.49 2.72
CA ARG A 295 15.38 3.94 1.45
C ARG A 295 14.72 3.27 0.25
N ARG A 296 13.93 2.22 0.44
CA ARG A 296 13.21 1.54 -0.65
C ARG A 296 12.01 2.37 -1.13
N ALA A 297 11.76 2.35 -2.44
CA ALA A 297 10.61 3.01 -3.06
C ALA A 297 9.29 2.37 -2.62
N TRP A 298 9.19 1.04 -2.73
CA TRP A 298 7.97 0.30 -2.38
C TRP A 298 7.58 0.46 -0.91
N THR A 299 8.54 0.57 0.02
CA THR A 299 8.23 0.69 1.45
C THR A 299 7.48 1.97 1.81
N LEU A 300 7.39 2.96 0.92
CA LEU A 300 6.52 4.13 1.14
C LEU A 300 5.04 3.78 1.19
N GLN A 301 4.60 2.74 0.47
CA GLN A 301 3.22 2.26 0.53
C GLN A 301 3.04 1.00 1.40
N GLU A 302 4.13 0.36 1.84
CA GLU A 302 4.11 -0.84 2.68
C GLU A 302 4.10 -0.54 4.19
N VAL A 303 3.56 0.61 4.57
CA VAL A 303 3.66 1.13 5.94
C VAL A 303 2.44 0.74 6.80
N GLY A 304 1.26 0.66 6.17
CA GLY A 304 -0.02 0.36 6.81
C GLY A 304 -0.47 1.34 7.91
N THR A 305 -1.64 1.05 8.46
CA THR A 305 -2.26 1.84 9.55
C THR A 305 -1.67 1.51 10.91
N GLN A 306 -1.50 0.23 11.22
CA GLN A 306 -0.83 -0.26 12.44
C GLN A 306 0.36 -1.13 12.06
N ARG A 307 1.37 -1.21 12.94
CA ARG A 307 2.67 -1.83 12.65
C ARG A 307 3.14 -2.71 13.78
N ILE A 308 3.76 -3.82 13.42
CA ILE A 308 4.47 -4.71 14.34
C ILE A 308 5.91 -4.80 13.85
N MET A 309 6.87 -4.43 14.69
CA MET A 309 8.29 -4.60 14.36
C MET A 309 8.67 -6.06 14.63
N ALA A 310 9.07 -6.75 13.58
CA ALA A 310 9.47 -8.15 13.64
C ALA A 310 10.98 -8.30 13.86
N GLY A 311 11.39 -9.53 14.16
CA GLY A 311 12.74 -9.83 14.60
C GLY A 311 13.03 -9.26 15.99
N ASP A 312 12.02 -9.01 16.82
CA ASP A 312 12.21 -8.34 18.09
C ASP A 312 13.10 -9.16 19.04
N THR A 313 14.00 -8.46 19.72
CA THR A 313 14.92 -9.04 20.70
C THR A 313 14.97 -8.14 21.93
N PRO A 314 15.34 -8.65 23.12
CA PRO A 314 15.42 -7.81 24.32
C PRO A 314 16.31 -6.57 24.18
N ASP A 315 17.34 -6.64 23.32
CA ASP A 315 18.28 -5.55 23.04
C ASP A 315 17.93 -4.74 21.78
N ALA A 316 16.73 -4.93 21.22
CA ALA A 316 16.33 -4.25 19.99
C ALA A 316 16.27 -2.72 20.17
N PRO A 317 16.56 -1.94 19.11
CA PRO A 317 16.53 -0.46 19.16
C PRO A 317 15.20 0.12 19.65
N MET A 318 14.09 -0.61 19.47
CA MET A 318 12.75 -0.21 19.87
C MET A 318 12.57 -0.15 21.40
N HIS A 319 13.34 -0.91 22.18
CA HIS A 319 13.24 -0.94 23.65
C HIS A 319 14.06 0.15 24.34
N ALA A 320 14.88 0.89 23.58
CA ALA A 320 15.69 1.95 24.13
C ALA A 320 14.82 3.08 24.70
N GLN A 321 15.27 3.66 25.82
CA GLN A 321 14.58 4.78 26.47
C GLN A 321 15.18 6.11 26.03
N PRO A 322 14.35 7.15 25.81
CA PRO A 322 14.86 8.48 25.54
C PRO A 322 15.60 9.04 26.77
N ILE A 323 16.62 9.87 26.53
CA ILE A 323 17.42 10.50 27.58
C ILE A 323 16.84 11.84 28.04
N ASP A 324 15.92 12.42 27.28
CA ASP A 324 15.26 13.69 27.54
C ASP A 324 13.84 13.75 26.94
N ASP A 325 13.12 14.83 27.24
CA ASP A 325 11.76 15.08 26.75
C ASP A 325 11.70 15.36 25.24
N ASP A 326 12.83 15.72 24.62
CA ASP A 326 12.96 15.97 23.18
C ASP A 326 13.09 14.67 22.35
N ARG A 327 12.97 13.51 23.02
CA ARG A 327 13.17 12.17 22.45
C ARG A 327 14.53 12.01 21.79
N ASN A 328 15.56 12.58 22.39
CA ASN A 328 16.93 12.20 22.06
C ASN A 328 17.26 10.87 22.76
N TYR A 329 18.20 10.14 22.18
CA TYR A 329 18.65 8.84 22.67
C TYR A 329 20.16 8.85 22.88
N GLU A 330 20.68 7.78 23.49
CA GLU A 330 22.10 7.62 23.84
C GLU A 330 23.06 7.94 22.67
N ASN A 331 22.64 7.67 21.44
CA ASN A 331 23.39 8.03 20.24
C ASN A 331 22.48 8.65 19.16
N GLU A 332 23.13 9.37 18.24
CA GLU A 332 22.46 10.10 17.17
C GLU A 332 21.71 9.17 16.21
N ILE A 333 22.29 8.02 15.86
CA ILE A 333 21.65 7.07 14.93
C ILE A 333 20.33 6.52 15.50
N LEU A 334 20.28 6.23 16.80
CA LEU A 334 19.07 5.77 17.49
C LEU A 334 18.02 6.88 17.58
N THR A 335 18.46 8.12 17.81
CA THR A 335 17.58 9.30 17.75
C THR A 335 16.97 9.46 16.37
N ARG A 336 17.77 9.33 15.31
CA ARG A 336 17.30 9.39 13.92
C ARG A 336 16.36 8.23 13.57
N TYR A 337 16.65 7.02 14.05
CA TYR A 337 15.81 5.84 13.86
C TYR A 337 14.40 6.05 14.42
N HIS A 338 14.29 6.50 15.69
CA HIS A 338 12.98 6.76 16.31
C HIS A 338 12.24 7.92 15.62
N LYS A 339 12.93 9.00 15.25
CA LYS A 339 12.33 10.10 14.46
C LYS A 339 11.82 9.64 13.09
N GLN A 340 12.54 8.76 12.40
CA GLN A 340 12.08 8.18 11.13
C GLN A 340 10.87 7.25 11.31
N LEU A 341 10.77 6.52 12.42
CA LEU A 341 9.59 5.71 12.73
C LEU A 341 8.36 6.57 13.06
N GLU A 342 8.56 7.67 13.80
CA GLU A 342 7.51 8.63 14.12
C GLU A 342 6.97 9.31 12.86
N SER A 343 7.84 9.66 11.90
CA SER A 343 7.42 10.28 10.64
C SER A 343 6.59 9.34 9.75
N LEU A 344 6.52 8.04 10.07
CA LEU A 344 5.59 7.11 9.43
C LEU A 344 4.13 7.29 9.88
N GLN A 345 3.86 8.04 10.95
CA GLN A 345 2.52 8.24 11.48
C GLN A 345 1.77 9.38 10.75
N GLY A 346 0.50 9.14 10.42
CA GLY A 346 -0.41 10.19 9.92
C GLY A 346 -0.71 10.13 8.42
N PHE A 347 -1.64 10.97 8.00
CA PHE A 347 -1.98 11.18 6.60
C PHE A 347 -0.84 11.94 5.92
N ARG A 348 -0.37 11.44 4.78
CA ARG A 348 0.66 12.10 3.97
C ARG A 348 0.00 12.80 2.79
N ASP A 349 0.20 14.10 2.71
CA ASP A 349 -0.20 14.91 1.57
C ASP A 349 0.77 14.65 0.38
N ILE A 350 0.36 15.07 -0.83
CA ILE A 350 1.00 14.66 -2.09
C ILE A 350 2.48 15.06 -2.17
N PHE A 351 2.86 16.29 -1.79
CA PHE A 351 4.23 16.75 -1.99
C PHE A 351 5.20 16.15 -0.98
N CYS A 352 4.77 15.82 0.24
CA CYS A 352 5.55 15.04 1.21
C CYS A 352 5.82 13.64 0.66
N VAL A 353 4.80 12.98 0.09
CA VAL A 353 5.00 11.66 -0.53
C VAL A 353 6.01 11.74 -1.68
N LEU A 354 5.89 12.74 -2.55
CA LEU A 354 6.80 12.94 -3.68
C LEU A 354 8.21 13.29 -3.21
N ALA A 355 8.36 14.15 -2.19
CA ALA A 355 9.65 14.51 -1.59
C ALA A 355 10.32 13.30 -0.92
N ASP A 356 9.55 12.44 -0.26
CA ASP A 356 10.08 11.19 0.25
C ASP A 356 10.56 10.29 -0.91
N MET A 357 9.79 10.20 -1.99
CA MET A 357 10.14 9.40 -3.18
C MET A 357 11.42 9.90 -3.88
N GLN A 358 11.71 11.21 -3.87
CA GLN A 358 12.99 11.78 -4.34
C GLN A 358 14.18 11.08 -3.69
N ASN A 359 14.06 10.74 -2.41
CA ASN A 359 15.12 10.12 -1.61
C ASN A 359 15.09 8.59 -1.62
N ARG A 360 14.15 7.95 -2.33
CA ARG A 360 14.06 6.49 -2.40
C ARG A 360 14.89 5.89 -3.52
N VAL A 361 15.11 4.58 -3.44
CA VAL A 361 15.85 3.75 -4.39
C VAL A 361 14.97 2.58 -4.81
N SER A 362 15.11 2.17 -6.06
CA SER A 362 14.43 1.02 -6.64
C SER A 362 15.36 0.24 -7.57
N THR A 363 15.03 -1.03 -7.83
CA THR A 363 15.78 -1.88 -8.76
C THR A 363 15.41 -1.54 -10.19
N ASN A 364 14.10 -1.46 -10.47
CA ASN A 364 13.60 -0.89 -11.71
C ASN A 364 13.19 0.57 -11.45
N PRO A 365 13.66 1.55 -12.24
CA PRO A 365 13.22 2.93 -12.10
C PRO A 365 11.69 3.11 -12.09
N VAL A 366 10.95 2.33 -12.89
CA VAL A 366 9.47 2.39 -12.99
C VAL A 366 8.79 2.08 -11.64
N ASP A 367 9.44 1.31 -10.78
CA ASP A 367 8.95 1.00 -9.44
C ASP A 367 8.75 2.25 -8.57
N LYS A 368 9.50 3.33 -8.82
CA LYS A 368 9.27 4.60 -8.11
C LYS A 368 7.91 5.19 -8.45
N VAL A 369 7.47 5.07 -9.70
CA VAL A 369 6.15 5.53 -10.12
C VAL A 369 5.07 4.59 -9.58
N ALA A 370 5.24 3.28 -9.76
CA ALA A 370 4.28 2.29 -9.27
C ALA A 370 4.14 2.31 -7.74
N GLY A 371 5.23 2.59 -7.02
CA GLY A 371 5.29 2.76 -5.57
C GLY A 371 4.46 3.93 -5.03
N LEU A 372 4.05 4.86 -5.90
CA LEU A 372 3.20 6.00 -5.54
C LEU A 372 1.71 5.71 -5.71
N ALA A 373 1.34 4.61 -6.39
CA ALA A 373 -0.03 4.36 -6.83
C ALA A 373 -1.04 4.53 -5.69
N PHE A 374 -0.93 3.78 -4.59
CA PHE A 374 -1.91 3.85 -3.50
C PHE A 374 -1.81 5.13 -2.65
N LEU A 375 -0.65 5.79 -2.63
CA LEU A 375 -0.45 7.03 -1.87
C LEU A 375 -1.16 8.23 -2.52
N LEU A 376 -1.44 8.14 -3.82
CA LEU A 376 -2.08 9.19 -4.61
C LEU A 376 -3.60 9.00 -4.78
N PHE A 377 -4.18 8.07 -4.01
CA PHE A 377 -5.62 7.74 -3.96
C PHE A 377 -6.29 7.68 -5.35
N PRO A 378 -5.83 6.79 -6.23
CA PRO A 378 -6.27 6.75 -7.60
C PRO A 378 -7.62 6.02 -7.68
N ILE A 379 -8.48 6.43 -8.62
CA ILE A 379 -9.77 5.75 -8.85
C ILE A 379 -9.55 4.46 -9.64
N THR A 380 -8.56 4.46 -10.52
CA THR A 380 -8.08 3.33 -11.31
C THR A 380 -6.56 3.30 -11.23
N ILE A 381 -5.89 2.17 -11.38
CA ILE A 381 -4.41 2.12 -11.35
C ILE A 381 -3.89 1.77 -12.74
N PRO A 382 -2.84 2.42 -13.28
CA PRO A 382 -2.20 1.96 -14.51
C PRO A 382 -1.64 0.53 -14.36
N ALA A 383 -1.72 -0.27 -15.40
CA ALA A 383 -1.01 -1.56 -15.41
C ALA A 383 0.51 -1.35 -15.34
N TYR A 384 1.23 -2.32 -14.78
CA TYR A 384 2.69 -2.24 -14.66
C TYR A 384 3.39 -2.95 -15.81
N HIS A 385 4.31 -2.24 -16.47
CA HIS A 385 5.20 -2.82 -17.46
C HIS A 385 6.65 -2.42 -17.17
N GLU A 386 7.54 -3.40 -17.00
CA GLU A 386 8.95 -3.15 -16.67
C GLU A 386 9.67 -2.28 -17.72
N SER A 387 9.16 -2.24 -18.97
CA SER A 387 9.74 -1.56 -20.12
C SER A 387 9.18 -0.15 -20.39
N GLU A 388 8.21 0.32 -19.60
CA GLU A 388 7.64 1.66 -19.78
C GLU A 388 8.66 2.77 -19.51
N SER A 389 8.51 3.91 -20.20
CA SER A 389 9.27 5.10 -19.85
C SER A 389 8.72 5.69 -18.55
N LEU A 390 9.60 6.33 -17.77
CA LEU A 390 9.21 6.95 -16.50
C LEU A 390 8.15 8.04 -16.69
N GLU A 391 8.25 8.82 -17.77
CA GLU A 391 7.30 9.89 -18.05
C GLU A 391 5.93 9.36 -18.49
N ASP A 392 5.90 8.26 -19.25
CA ASP A 392 4.64 7.63 -19.65
C ASP A 392 3.94 6.99 -18.45
N ALA A 393 4.69 6.27 -17.61
CA ALA A 393 4.17 5.69 -16.37
C ALA A 393 3.64 6.80 -15.42
N TRP A 394 4.40 7.89 -15.26
CA TRP A 394 3.99 9.04 -14.45
C TRP A 394 2.73 9.70 -15.01
N THR A 395 2.70 9.93 -16.32
CA THR A 395 1.54 10.49 -17.03
C THR A 395 0.30 9.63 -16.82
N ALA A 396 0.41 8.31 -16.96
CA ALA A 396 -0.67 7.38 -16.72
C ALA A 396 -1.15 7.45 -15.26
N LEU A 397 -0.23 7.52 -14.30
CA LEU A 397 -0.57 7.63 -12.88
C LEU A 397 -1.28 8.95 -12.54
N VAL A 398 -0.79 10.09 -13.05
CA VAL A 398 -1.45 11.39 -12.83
C VAL A 398 -2.82 11.44 -13.51
N ASN A 399 -2.99 10.79 -14.66
CA ASN A 399 -4.30 10.67 -15.30
C ASN A 399 -5.31 9.91 -14.42
N ALA A 400 -4.83 8.86 -13.74
CA ALA A 400 -5.64 7.96 -12.92
C ALA A 400 -5.83 8.45 -11.46
N MET A 401 -5.01 9.40 -11.03
CA MET A 401 -4.99 10.04 -9.71
C MET A 401 -6.34 10.66 -9.33
N GLY A 402 -6.65 10.61 -8.03
CA GLY A 402 -7.83 11.25 -7.45
C GLY A 402 -7.96 12.73 -7.85
N PRO A 403 -9.16 13.24 -8.18
CA PRO A 403 -9.35 14.61 -8.63
C PRO A 403 -8.86 15.69 -7.65
N VAL A 404 -8.87 15.39 -6.35
CA VAL A 404 -8.37 16.28 -5.29
C VAL A 404 -6.84 16.37 -5.33
N MET A 405 -6.16 15.24 -5.48
CA MET A 405 -4.69 15.19 -5.59
C MET A 405 -4.20 15.93 -6.84
N ARG A 406 -4.92 15.83 -7.97
CA ARG A 406 -4.63 16.64 -9.15
C ARG A 406 -4.82 18.14 -8.92
N ALA A 407 -5.82 18.54 -8.14
CA ALA A 407 -6.01 19.95 -7.80
C ALA A 407 -4.80 20.53 -7.03
N CYS A 408 -4.12 19.72 -6.22
CA CYS A 408 -2.87 20.15 -5.57
C CYS A 408 -1.79 20.54 -6.59
N PHE A 409 -1.64 19.81 -7.71
CA PHE A 409 -0.73 20.24 -8.78
C PHE A 409 -1.16 21.55 -9.42
N LEU A 410 -2.47 21.74 -9.66
CA LEU A 410 -2.95 22.97 -10.28
C LEU A 410 -2.65 24.19 -9.39
N PHE A 411 -2.93 24.10 -8.10
CA PHE A 411 -2.98 25.25 -7.18
C PHE A 411 -1.75 25.45 -6.29
N LEU A 412 -0.91 24.43 -6.09
CA LEU A 412 0.22 24.50 -5.15
C LEU A 412 1.57 24.33 -5.84
N TYR A 413 1.65 23.52 -6.90
CA TYR A 413 2.90 23.39 -7.64
C TYR A 413 3.18 24.68 -8.45
N PRO A 414 4.30 25.38 -8.26
CA PRO A 414 4.52 26.69 -8.87
C PRO A 414 5.03 26.64 -10.29
N GLY A 415 5.66 25.52 -10.67
CA GLY A 415 6.26 25.32 -11.98
C GLY A 415 5.22 25.13 -13.08
N VAL A 416 5.64 25.45 -14.29
CA VAL A 416 4.95 25.08 -15.52
C VAL A 416 5.46 23.71 -15.96
N GLY A 417 4.54 22.82 -16.31
CA GLY A 417 4.87 21.49 -16.83
C GLY A 417 5.74 21.56 -18.09
N LEU A 418 6.82 20.78 -18.11
CA LEU A 418 7.67 20.66 -19.30
C LEU A 418 7.02 19.81 -20.41
N GLY A 419 6.07 18.94 -20.05
CA GLY A 419 5.35 18.07 -20.98
C GLY A 419 4.26 18.78 -21.81
N CYS A 420 3.38 17.98 -22.41
CA CYS A 420 2.24 18.49 -23.18
C CYS A 420 1.19 19.16 -22.30
N LYS A 421 1.03 18.68 -21.05
CA LYS A 421 0.14 19.26 -20.05
C LYS A 421 0.90 20.27 -19.18
N LYS A 422 0.70 21.57 -19.39
CA LYS A 422 1.42 22.67 -18.70
C LYS A 422 0.99 22.89 -17.25
N TRP A 423 -0.22 22.49 -16.90
CA TRP A 423 -0.76 22.66 -15.55
C TRP A 423 -0.15 21.76 -14.47
N ARG A 424 0.53 20.66 -14.86
CA ARG A 424 1.08 19.63 -13.96
C ARG A 424 2.58 19.38 -14.22
N PRO A 425 3.35 18.93 -13.23
CA PRO A 425 4.77 18.62 -13.41
C PRO A 425 5.00 17.32 -14.20
N THR A 426 6.12 17.26 -14.91
CA THR A 426 6.67 15.99 -15.44
C THR A 426 7.34 15.17 -14.33
N TRP A 427 7.66 13.91 -14.61
CA TRP A 427 8.39 13.06 -13.67
C TRP A 427 9.75 13.67 -13.30
N GLU A 428 10.46 14.20 -14.30
CA GLU A 428 11.77 14.85 -14.08
C GLU A 428 11.65 16.03 -13.12
N GLN A 429 10.64 16.89 -13.30
CA GLN A 429 10.42 18.04 -12.41
C GLN A 429 10.10 17.59 -10.99
N VAL A 430 9.19 16.62 -10.83
CA VAL A 430 8.85 16.05 -9.51
C VAL A 430 10.08 15.49 -8.80
N MET A 431 11.01 14.90 -9.54
CA MET A 431 12.16 14.22 -8.95
C MET A 431 13.38 15.10 -8.71
N THR A 432 13.44 16.29 -9.33
CA THR A 432 14.65 17.14 -9.30
C THR A 432 14.42 18.53 -8.73
N GLU A 433 13.19 19.04 -8.78
CA GLU A 433 12.86 20.38 -8.28
C GLU A 433 12.44 20.36 -6.80
N PRO A 434 12.65 21.47 -6.07
CA PRO A 434 12.06 21.64 -4.75
C PRO A 434 10.53 21.60 -4.83
N LEU A 435 9.92 20.75 -4.00
CA LEU A 435 8.47 20.61 -3.95
C LEU A 435 7.84 21.59 -2.96
N PRO A 436 6.60 22.05 -3.21
CA PRO A 436 5.87 22.90 -2.28
C PRO A 436 5.68 22.26 -0.90
N ALA A 437 5.48 23.09 0.12
CA ALA A 437 4.96 22.63 1.39
C ALA A 437 3.54 22.07 1.19
N ASP A 438 3.23 20.99 1.91
CA ASP A 438 1.91 20.39 1.84
C ASP A 438 0.87 21.25 2.53
N GLU A 439 -0.17 21.56 1.77
CA GLU A 439 -1.35 22.25 2.27
C GLU A 439 -2.57 21.61 1.59
N ARG A 440 -3.62 21.29 2.35
CA ARG A 440 -4.85 20.77 1.72
C ARG A 440 -5.47 21.83 0.81
N CYS A 441 -5.48 21.54 -0.49
CA CYS A 441 -6.11 22.41 -1.47
C CYS A 441 -7.50 21.89 -1.88
N PRO A 442 -8.57 22.66 -1.62
CA PRO A 442 -9.91 22.33 -2.08
C PRO A 442 -10.02 22.45 -3.61
N GLY A 443 -10.39 21.37 -4.28
CA GLY A 443 -10.65 21.41 -5.71
C GLY A 443 -10.79 20.02 -6.30
N PHE A 444 -11.37 19.94 -7.50
CA PHE A 444 -11.52 18.70 -8.25
C PHE A 444 -11.11 18.97 -9.69
N VAL A 445 -9.89 18.58 -10.06
CA VAL A 445 -9.49 18.54 -11.47
C VAL A 445 -10.01 17.24 -12.05
N LYS A 446 -11.01 17.35 -12.92
CA LYS A 446 -11.62 16.20 -13.58
C LYS A 446 -10.92 15.92 -14.90
N ARG A 447 -11.10 14.71 -15.40
CA ARG A 447 -10.57 14.28 -16.69
C ARG A 447 -11.61 13.50 -17.45
N ASP A 448 -11.57 13.71 -18.75
CA ASP A 448 -12.25 12.89 -19.73
C ASP A 448 -11.22 11.99 -20.42
N ASP A 449 -11.38 10.68 -20.28
CA ASP A 449 -10.47 9.70 -20.85
C ASP A 449 -10.67 9.50 -22.35
N GLU A 450 -11.83 9.86 -22.92
CA GLU A 450 -12.09 9.75 -24.36
C GLU A 450 -11.43 10.88 -25.14
N THR A 451 -11.44 12.09 -24.59
CA THR A 451 -10.90 13.30 -25.24
C THR A 451 -9.48 13.65 -24.79
N ASP A 452 -8.94 12.97 -23.77
CA ASP A 452 -7.69 13.33 -23.07
C ASP A 452 -7.71 14.78 -22.51
N GLU A 453 -8.90 15.30 -22.19
CA GLU A 453 -9.05 16.64 -21.62
C GLU A 453 -9.12 16.61 -20.10
N ASP A 454 -8.26 17.42 -19.47
CA ASP A 454 -8.36 17.75 -18.05
C ASP A 454 -9.12 19.08 -17.92
N TRP A 455 -9.99 19.21 -16.93
CA TRP A 455 -10.71 20.46 -16.70
C TRP A 455 -10.97 20.74 -15.23
N TYR A 456 -11.12 22.03 -14.92
CA TYR A 456 -11.51 22.51 -13.60
C TYR A 456 -12.68 23.49 -13.71
N GLU A 457 -13.70 23.28 -12.88
CA GLU A 457 -14.83 24.20 -12.72
C GLU A 457 -14.76 24.81 -11.33
N GLY A 458 -14.65 26.14 -11.30
CA GLY A 458 -14.50 26.91 -10.07
C GLY A 458 -14.41 28.39 -10.36
N PHE A 459 -13.98 29.15 -9.36
CA PHE A 459 -13.90 30.61 -9.47
C PHE A 459 -12.88 31.02 -10.54
N CYS A 460 -13.29 31.92 -11.41
CA CYS A 460 -12.49 32.46 -12.50
C CYS A 460 -12.61 33.98 -12.53
N ILE A 461 -11.47 34.66 -12.64
CA ILE A 461 -11.37 36.10 -12.89
C ILE A 461 -10.67 36.23 -14.24
N GLU A 462 -11.35 36.76 -15.24
CA GLU A 462 -10.84 36.77 -16.62
C GLU A 462 -9.62 37.68 -16.79
N LYS A 463 -9.56 38.79 -16.03
CA LYS A 463 -8.46 39.76 -16.08
C LYS A 463 -8.10 40.23 -14.68
N GLY A 464 -6.86 39.93 -14.27
CA GLY A 464 -6.23 40.50 -13.09
C GLY A 464 -4.79 40.90 -13.44
N HIS A 465 -4.44 42.16 -13.17
CA HIS A 465 -3.08 42.65 -13.40
C HIS A 465 -2.20 42.32 -12.19
N VAL A 466 -1.14 41.55 -12.42
CA VAL A 466 -0.19 41.14 -11.38
C VAL A 466 1.07 42.01 -11.50
N GLN A 467 1.50 42.60 -10.39
CA GLN A 467 2.70 43.44 -10.33
C GLN A 467 3.51 43.21 -9.05
N GLY A 468 4.79 43.62 -9.05
CA GLY A 468 5.68 43.50 -7.89
C GLY A 468 6.25 42.10 -7.65
N LEU A 469 6.21 41.20 -8.64
CA LEU A 469 6.75 39.83 -8.56
C LEU A 469 7.72 39.46 -9.70
N ALA A 470 8.11 40.44 -10.52
CA ALA A 470 8.95 40.24 -11.70
C ALA A 470 10.40 39.87 -11.38
N GLU A 471 10.91 40.29 -10.22
CA GLU A 471 12.22 39.89 -9.72
C GLU A 471 12.09 38.63 -8.85
N GLY A 472 12.94 37.63 -9.09
CA GLY A 472 13.06 36.47 -8.20
C GLY A 472 13.55 36.87 -6.81
N GLY A 473 13.40 36.00 -5.81
CA GLY A 473 13.89 36.29 -4.46
C GLY A 473 13.98 35.05 -3.57
N ASP A 474 14.71 35.17 -2.46
CA ASP A 474 15.13 34.04 -1.62
C ASP A 474 14.08 33.56 -0.59
N HIS A 475 12.95 34.26 -0.45
CA HIS A 475 11.91 34.00 0.57
C HIS A 475 10.49 34.15 0.01
N SER A 476 9.45 33.94 0.84
CA SER A 476 8.05 34.27 0.47
C SER A 476 7.96 35.73 0.01
N ARG A 477 7.48 35.92 -1.22
CA ARG A 477 7.36 37.23 -1.88
C ARG A 477 5.93 37.74 -1.80
N CYS A 478 5.79 39.06 -1.68
CA CYS A 478 4.51 39.75 -1.69
C CYS A 478 4.43 40.60 -2.95
N GLY A 479 3.36 40.44 -3.70
CA GLY A 479 3.03 41.27 -4.85
C GLY A 479 1.65 41.89 -4.69
N GLU A 480 1.18 42.49 -5.78
CA GLU A 480 -0.14 43.09 -5.86
C GLU A 480 -0.92 42.51 -7.04
N LEU A 481 -2.20 42.29 -6.80
CA LEU A 481 -3.19 41.92 -7.80
C LEU A 481 -4.20 43.05 -7.92
N VAL A 482 -4.24 43.69 -9.08
CA VAL A 482 -5.18 44.76 -9.41
C VAL A 482 -6.30 44.20 -10.27
N ILE A 483 -7.54 44.34 -9.82
CA ILE A 483 -8.75 43.87 -10.53
C ILE A 483 -9.72 45.01 -10.69
N GLU A 484 -10.28 45.16 -11.88
CA GLU A 484 -11.39 46.09 -12.13
C GLU A 484 -12.73 45.43 -11.77
N ASP A 485 -13.56 46.14 -11.00
CA ASP A 485 -14.93 45.70 -10.73
C ASP A 485 -15.88 45.97 -11.91
N VAL A 486 -17.16 45.65 -11.71
CA VAL A 486 -18.20 45.84 -12.74
C VAL A 486 -18.42 47.29 -13.15
N ASP A 487 -18.02 48.25 -12.29
CA ASP A 487 -18.12 49.69 -12.53
C ASP A 487 -16.81 50.26 -13.11
N GLY A 488 -15.79 49.41 -13.33
CA GLY A 488 -14.47 49.79 -13.83
C GLY A 488 -13.56 50.41 -12.77
N MET A 489 -13.90 50.31 -11.48
CA MET A 489 -13.03 50.76 -10.40
C MET A 489 -11.96 49.70 -10.11
N ALA A 490 -10.70 50.12 -10.04
CA ALA A 490 -9.59 49.24 -9.73
C ALA A 490 -9.46 48.99 -8.22
N HIS A 491 -9.34 47.71 -7.85
CA HIS A 491 -9.14 47.23 -6.49
C HIS A 491 -7.83 46.46 -6.39
N THR A 492 -7.00 46.79 -5.40
CA THR A 492 -5.69 46.17 -5.22
C THR A 492 -5.71 45.20 -4.04
N PHE A 493 -5.27 43.96 -4.27
CA PHE A 493 -5.15 42.90 -3.29
C PHE A 493 -3.69 42.51 -3.09
N LYS A 494 -3.29 42.23 -1.85
CA LYS A 494 -1.97 41.66 -1.58
C LYS A 494 -1.98 40.17 -1.90
N ILE A 495 -1.00 39.74 -2.69
CA ILE A 495 -0.82 38.34 -3.06
C ILE A 495 0.53 37.82 -2.56
N TYR A 496 0.55 36.57 -2.16
CA TYR A 496 1.71 35.93 -1.56
C TYR A 496 2.14 34.72 -2.38
N VAL A 497 3.44 34.63 -2.60
CA VAL A 497 4.06 33.58 -3.41
C VAL A 497 5.14 32.90 -2.58
N THR A 498 5.10 31.57 -2.50
CA THR A 498 6.01 30.75 -1.67
C THR A 498 7.18 30.17 -2.47
N HIS A 499 7.35 30.55 -3.73
CA HIS A 499 8.41 30.08 -4.62
C HIS A 499 9.26 31.24 -5.21
N GLN A 500 10.44 30.87 -5.71
CA GLN A 500 11.47 31.81 -6.15
C GLN A 500 11.31 32.28 -7.61
N SER A 501 10.61 31.50 -8.44
CA SER A 501 10.46 31.79 -9.88
C SER A 501 9.80 33.15 -10.15
N PRO A 502 10.40 34.02 -11.00
CA PRO A 502 9.84 35.33 -11.29
C PRO A 502 8.49 35.21 -11.99
N ILE A 503 7.62 36.18 -11.71
CA ILE A 503 6.29 36.29 -12.32
C ILE A 503 6.26 37.63 -13.04
N PRO A 504 6.28 37.64 -14.39
CA PRO A 504 6.24 38.88 -15.15
C PRO A 504 5.04 39.74 -14.79
N GLU A 505 5.20 41.06 -14.86
CA GLU A 505 4.07 41.97 -14.72
C GLU A 505 3.22 41.91 -15.99
N ASP A 506 1.99 41.44 -15.86
CA ASP A 506 1.08 41.29 -16.99
C ASP A 506 -0.37 41.17 -16.48
N THR A 507 -1.32 41.15 -17.41
CA THR A 507 -2.70 40.78 -17.15
C THR A 507 -2.88 39.29 -17.37
N TYR A 508 -3.33 38.59 -16.33
CA TYR A 508 -3.56 37.16 -16.36
C TYR A 508 -5.03 36.82 -16.14
N THR A 509 -5.40 35.61 -16.57
CA THR A 509 -6.62 34.95 -16.14
C THR A 509 -6.31 34.17 -14.87
N LEU A 510 -7.20 34.23 -13.89
CA LEU A 510 -7.01 33.63 -12.57
C LEU A 510 -8.08 32.56 -12.35
N ILE A 511 -7.67 31.39 -11.87
CA ILE A 511 -8.53 30.31 -11.42
C ILE A 511 -8.30 30.14 -9.92
N GLY A 512 -9.36 30.21 -9.13
CA GLY A 512 -9.32 30.10 -7.67
C GLY A 512 -9.76 28.72 -7.22
N SER A 513 -9.14 28.23 -6.14
CA SER A 513 -9.53 26.98 -5.49
C SER A 513 -10.94 27.08 -4.89
N ASN A 514 -11.57 25.93 -4.64
CA ASN A 514 -12.89 25.89 -4.00
C ASN A 514 -12.80 26.42 -2.56
N ARG A 515 -13.91 26.78 -1.93
CA ARG A 515 -13.86 27.12 -0.49
C ARG A 515 -13.90 25.85 0.36
N HIS A 516 -12.95 25.69 1.27
CA HIS A 516 -13.05 24.68 2.34
C HIS A 516 -13.75 25.30 3.55
N TYR A 517 -14.92 24.76 3.91
CA TYR A 517 -15.55 24.97 5.21
C TYR A 517 -15.30 23.73 6.07
N LEU A 518 -14.18 23.67 6.78
CA LEU A 518 -14.02 22.73 7.89
C LEU A 518 -14.59 23.42 9.15
N ASP A 519 -15.48 22.72 9.84
CA ASP A 519 -16.06 23.13 11.14
C ASP A 519 -16.72 24.52 11.17
N GLY A 520 -17.28 24.97 10.03
CA GLY A 520 -18.00 26.24 9.93
C GLY A 520 -17.11 27.48 9.98
N THR A 521 -15.78 27.34 9.92
CA THR A 521 -14.84 28.48 9.87
C THR A 521 -14.13 28.55 8.51
N PRO A 522 -14.20 29.69 7.80
CA PRO A 522 -13.39 29.92 6.61
C PRO A 522 -11.89 29.86 6.96
N ARG A 523 -11.10 29.12 6.19
CA ARG A 523 -9.62 29.20 6.25
C ARG A 523 -9.18 30.65 6.00
N HIS A 524 -8.04 31.02 6.59
CA HIS A 524 -7.41 32.33 6.39
C HIS A 524 -6.68 32.47 5.05
N SER A 525 -6.74 31.47 4.16
CA SER A 525 -6.01 31.47 2.89
C SER A 525 -6.85 30.86 1.77
N GLN A 526 -6.79 31.47 0.58
CA GLN A 526 -7.33 30.96 -0.67
C GLN A 526 -6.21 30.84 -1.71
N TYR A 527 -6.18 29.73 -2.44
CA TYR A 527 -5.17 29.46 -3.47
C TYR A 527 -5.68 29.86 -4.84
N TRP A 528 -4.80 30.41 -5.64
CA TRP A 528 -5.09 30.88 -6.98
C TRP A 528 -3.98 30.47 -7.92
N THR A 529 -4.38 29.98 -9.08
CA THR A 529 -3.50 29.74 -10.21
C THR A 529 -3.75 30.83 -11.23
N PHE A 530 -2.69 31.40 -11.79
CA PHE A 530 -2.84 32.35 -12.90
C PHE A 530 -2.15 31.85 -14.14
N GLY A 531 -2.67 32.26 -15.27
CA GLY A 531 -2.32 31.73 -16.56
C GLY A 531 -2.88 32.54 -17.70
N ARG A 532 -2.69 32.03 -18.91
CA ARG A 532 -3.18 32.65 -20.13
C ARG A 532 -4.45 31.95 -20.58
N ARG A 533 -5.50 32.75 -20.80
CA ARG A 533 -6.69 32.29 -21.52
C ARG A 533 -6.34 32.08 -22.98
N LEU A 534 -6.61 30.88 -23.47
CA LEU A 534 -6.55 30.50 -24.86
C LEU A 534 -7.99 30.37 -25.41
N PRO A 535 -8.18 30.27 -26.75
CA PRO A 535 -9.49 30.00 -27.33
C PRO A 535 -10.18 28.77 -26.71
N GLU A 536 -11.51 28.70 -26.83
CA GLU A 536 -12.31 27.53 -26.39
C GLU A 536 -12.19 27.24 -24.88
N GLN A 537 -12.09 28.28 -24.04
CA GLN A 537 -11.98 28.15 -22.57
C GLN A 537 -10.72 27.40 -22.10
N ARG A 538 -9.73 27.24 -22.96
CA ARG A 538 -8.45 26.63 -22.60
C ARG A 538 -7.64 27.56 -21.70
N PHE A 539 -6.94 26.98 -20.74
CA PHE A 539 -6.16 27.70 -19.74
C PHE A 539 -4.76 27.10 -19.66
N GLU A 540 -3.77 27.90 -20.01
CA GLU A 540 -2.36 27.55 -19.88
C GLU A 540 -1.82 28.16 -18.58
N LYS A 541 -1.47 27.31 -17.62
CA LYS A 541 -0.93 27.73 -16.32
C LYS A 541 0.43 28.41 -16.48
N CYS A 542 0.62 29.52 -15.75
CA CYS A 542 1.92 30.17 -15.61
C CYS A 542 2.51 29.99 -14.21
N SER A 543 1.73 30.23 -13.15
CA SER A 543 2.18 29.99 -11.77
C SER A 543 1.03 30.05 -10.76
N VAL A 544 1.36 30.11 -9.46
CA VAL A 544 0.39 30.08 -8.36
C VAL A 544 0.68 31.17 -7.32
N PHE A 545 -0.35 31.64 -6.62
CA PHE A 545 -0.24 32.50 -5.45
C PHE A 545 -1.34 32.18 -4.45
N ARG A 546 -1.28 32.80 -3.27
CA ARG A 546 -2.37 32.78 -2.30
C ARG A 546 -2.72 34.17 -1.82
N ILE A 547 -3.99 34.38 -1.53
CA ILE A 547 -4.49 35.52 -0.77
C ILE A 547 -4.66 35.06 0.66
N THR A 548 -4.16 35.85 1.61
CA THR A 548 -4.24 35.55 3.04
C THR A 548 -5.05 36.62 3.76
N GLY A 549 -5.66 36.24 4.88
CA GLY A 549 -6.58 37.07 5.64
C GLY A 549 -8.03 36.88 5.19
N ARG A 550 -8.92 36.65 6.15
CA ARG A 550 -10.36 36.48 5.90
C ARG A 550 -10.95 37.72 5.23
N ASP A 551 -10.61 38.90 5.75
CA ASP A 551 -11.14 40.17 5.26
C ASP A 551 -10.77 40.44 3.80
N GLU A 552 -9.57 40.04 3.36
CA GLU A 552 -9.15 40.20 1.96
C GLU A 552 -9.88 39.22 1.03
N ILE A 553 -10.09 37.98 1.47
CA ILE A 553 -10.86 36.97 0.73
C ILE A 553 -12.32 37.42 0.60
N ASP A 554 -12.95 37.81 1.72
CA ASP A 554 -14.33 38.31 1.74
C ASP A 554 -14.46 39.59 0.90
N ARG A 555 -13.45 40.48 0.92
CA ARG A 555 -13.43 41.67 0.05
C ARG A 555 -13.40 41.29 -1.42
N LEU A 556 -12.57 40.34 -1.82
CA LEU A 556 -12.50 39.87 -3.21
C LEU A 556 -13.84 39.25 -3.65
N ASP A 557 -14.45 38.46 -2.77
CA ASP A 557 -15.75 37.83 -3.03
C ASP A 557 -16.87 38.86 -3.22
N ASN A 558 -16.90 39.89 -2.36
CA ASN A 558 -17.90 40.95 -2.39
C ASN A 558 -17.83 41.81 -3.65
N LEU A 559 -16.70 41.81 -4.38
CA LEU A 559 -16.61 42.48 -5.68
C LEU A 559 -17.44 41.79 -6.77
N GLY A 560 -17.79 40.50 -6.60
CA GLY A 560 -18.59 39.76 -7.58
C GLY A 560 -17.92 39.53 -8.93
N VAL A 561 -16.60 39.76 -9.02
CA VAL A 561 -15.79 39.61 -10.24
C VAL A 561 -15.41 38.16 -10.53
N ALA A 562 -15.27 37.34 -9.48
CA ALA A 562 -14.98 35.91 -9.60
C ALA A 562 -16.26 35.14 -9.96
N ARG A 563 -16.30 34.55 -11.15
CA ARG A 563 -17.44 33.76 -11.65
C ARG A 563 -17.09 32.30 -11.78
N ILE A 564 -18.06 31.42 -11.57
CA ILE A 564 -17.86 30.00 -11.85
C ILE A 564 -17.70 29.82 -13.36
N SER A 565 -16.57 29.25 -13.77
CA SER A 565 -16.28 28.92 -15.17
C SER A 565 -15.63 27.55 -15.26
N ARG A 566 -15.94 26.84 -16.34
CA ARG A 566 -15.28 25.57 -16.70
C ARG A 566 -14.08 25.87 -17.60
N ASN A 567 -12.90 25.48 -17.14
CA ASN A 567 -11.63 25.75 -17.80
C ASN A 567 -10.99 24.43 -18.24
N ILE A 568 -10.67 24.31 -19.53
CA ILE A 568 -9.91 23.17 -20.06
C ILE A 568 -8.43 23.43 -19.77
N LEU A 569 -7.81 22.56 -18.98
CA LEU A 569 -6.42 22.73 -18.54
C LEU A 569 -5.48 22.23 -19.63
N VAL A 570 -4.56 23.10 -20.03
CA VAL A 570 -3.52 22.79 -21.03
C VAL A 570 -2.22 22.49 -20.36
#